data_AF-A0A0F5JIA1-F1
#
_entry.id   AF-A0A0F5JIA1-F1
#
_cell.length_a   1.000
_cell.length_b   1.000
_cell.length_c   1.000
_cell.angle_alpha   90.00
_cell.angle_beta   90.00
_cell.angle_gamma   90.00
#
_symmetry.space_group_name_H-M   'P 1'
#
loop_
_entity.id
_entity.type
_entity.pdbx_description
1 polymer ?
#
loop_
_entity_poly.entity_id
_entity_poly.type
_entity_poly.pdbx_seq_one_letter_code
_entity_poly.pdbx_strand_id
1 'polypeptide(L)'
;MKRNHSKGGMLALGMDKELDFYVRNGYCPGNAGLTIQWAFEDWALAEMAAKMGKKSDYNYFHKRATGWPASFNKELGLILPKRANGEWLHTDPLSGNGYVEANAWQATFGLSHDIPVLARLMGGNDSLCSKLDFAFKQSESTDFVYGYGSGYVSYANQPGCSNAHVFSHAGKPWLTQYWVRRVKEQAYGAVTPDRGYGGHDEDQGQMGGVSSLMAIGLFALDGGSSRDPQYDITSPVFDEVTISLDTDYYKGKTFKIKTYNNSAANCYIQCARLNGKEYNSFRIPHAVFSDGGLLELWMGDTPNKAWGK
;
A
#
# COMPACT_ATOMS: atom_id res chain seq x y z
N MET A 1 1.99 5.81 -23.06
CA MET A 1 2.87 4.97 -22.24
C MET A 1 4.24 5.62 -22.09
N LYS A 2 5.32 5.19 -22.79
CA LYS A 2 6.69 5.77 -22.63
C LYS A 2 6.76 7.30 -22.65
N ARG A 3 6.05 7.94 -23.59
CA ARG A 3 5.98 9.42 -23.69
C ARG A 3 5.51 10.10 -22.41
N ASN A 4 4.67 9.45 -21.61
CA ASN A 4 4.17 10.01 -20.34
C ASN A 4 5.27 10.09 -19.27
N HIS A 5 6.32 9.27 -19.37
CA HIS A 5 7.45 9.23 -18.42
C HIS A 5 8.72 9.91 -18.96
N SER A 6 8.57 10.64 -20.07
CA SER A 6 9.60 11.45 -20.72
C SER A 6 9.32 12.93 -20.50
N LYS A 7 10.28 13.79 -20.87
CA LYS A 7 10.10 15.25 -20.88
C LYS A 7 8.84 15.69 -21.62
N GLY A 8 8.13 16.65 -21.04
CA GLY A 8 6.81 17.09 -21.50
C GLY A 8 5.68 16.05 -21.35
N GLY A 9 5.96 14.89 -20.75
CA GLY A 9 4.97 13.87 -20.39
C GLY A 9 4.33 14.13 -19.03
N MET A 10 3.25 13.40 -18.75
CA MET A 10 2.44 13.58 -17.53
C MET A 10 3.20 13.39 -16.22
N LEU A 11 4.15 12.44 -16.15
CA LEU A 11 4.91 12.12 -14.93
C LEU A 11 5.59 13.36 -14.32
N ALA A 12 6.15 14.21 -15.18
CA ALA A 12 6.99 15.35 -14.80
C ALA A 12 6.63 16.59 -15.63
N LEU A 13 5.33 16.83 -15.83
CA LEU A 13 4.86 17.96 -16.63
C LEU A 13 5.38 19.28 -16.04
N GLY A 14 6.19 20.01 -16.81
CA GLY A 14 6.82 21.25 -16.36
C GLY A 14 8.06 21.07 -15.48
N MET A 15 8.54 19.84 -15.29
CA MET A 15 9.65 19.48 -14.38
C MET A 15 10.79 18.74 -15.10
N ASP A 16 11.11 19.16 -16.34
CA ASP A 16 12.08 18.47 -17.19
C ASP A 16 13.50 18.40 -16.59
N LYS A 17 13.91 19.41 -15.81
CA LYS A 17 15.24 19.46 -15.16
C LYS A 17 15.31 18.48 -13.99
N GLU A 18 14.24 18.40 -13.21
CA GLU A 18 14.07 17.49 -12.08
C GLU A 18 13.99 16.04 -12.57
N LEU A 19 13.27 15.79 -13.68
CA LEU A 19 13.24 14.48 -14.33
C LEU A 19 14.64 14.05 -14.79
N ASP A 20 15.39 14.94 -15.46
CA ASP A 20 16.77 14.66 -15.85
C ASP A 20 17.66 14.33 -14.65
N PHE A 21 17.49 15.05 -13.55
CA PHE A 21 18.21 14.80 -12.31
C PHE A 21 17.82 13.44 -11.71
N TYR A 22 16.52 13.14 -11.62
CA TYR A 22 16.00 11.88 -11.09
C TYR A 22 16.48 10.67 -11.90
N VAL A 23 16.44 10.73 -13.23
CA VAL A 23 16.91 9.64 -14.10
C VAL A 23 18.41 9.35 -13.90
N ARG A 24 19.21 10.37 -13.55
CA ARG A 24 20.66 10.22 -13.31
C ARG A 24 20.99 9.81 -11.88
N ASN A 25 20.25 10.30 -10.89
CA ASN A 25 20.62 10.23 -9.47
C ASN A 25 19.68 9.38 -8.60
N GLY A 26 18.53 8.97 -9.13
CA GLY A 26 17.57 8.09 -8.44
C GLY A 26 16.57 8.80 -7.50
N TYR A 27 16.59 10.13 -7.41
CA TYR A 27 15.65 10.90 -6.58
C TYR A 27 15.32 12.27 -7.20
N CYS A 28 14.14 12.80 -6.89
CA CYS A 28 13.73 14.16 -7.27
C CYS A 28 14.33 15.17 -6.27
N PRO A 29 15.13 16.15 -6.71
CA PRO A 29 15.83 17.05 -5.80
C PRO A 29 14.83 17.93 -5.03
N GLY A 30 14.96 17.94 -3.71
CA GLY A 30 14.11 18.68 -2.77
C GLY A 30 12.72 18.07 -2.55
N ASN A 31 12.38 16.95 -3.20
CA ASN A 31 11.03 16.38 -3.14
C ASN A 31 11.07 14.86 -2.97
N ALA A 32 10.90 14.40 -1.73
CA ALA A 32 10.83 12.98 -1.40
C ALA A 32 9.50 12.36 -1.82
N GLY A 33 8.40 13.11 -1.76
CA GLY A 33 7.09 12.65 -2.24
C GLY A 33 7.13 12.21 -3.71
N LEU A 34 7.66 13.08 -4.58
CA LEU A 34 7.85 12.76 -6.00
C LEU A 34 8.87 11.64 -6.23
N THR A 35 9.89 11.52 -5.38
CA THR A 35 10.83 10.39 -5.47
C THR A 35 10.12 9.06 -5.30
N ILE A 36 9.19 8.97 -4.34
CA ILE A 36 8.40 7.76 -4.06
C ILE A 36 7.40 7.51 -5.19
N GLN A 37 6.64 8.54 -5.57
CA GLN A 37 5.64 8.45 -6.64
C GLN A 37 6.26 8.05 -7.98
N TRP A 38 7.32 8.74 -8.43
CA TRP A 38 7.94 8.44 -9.72
C TRP A 38 8.61 7.07 -9.74
N ALA A 39 9.14 6.60 -8.60
CA ALA A 39 9.68 5.25 -8.50
C ALA A 39 8.60 4.19 -8.72
N PHE A 40 7.42 4.37 -8.11
CA PHE A 40 6.28 3.47 -8.29
C PHE A 40 5.73 3.52 -9.72
N GLU A 41 5.53 4.72 -10.28
CA GLU A 41 5.03 4.88 -11.65
C GLU A 41 5.99 4.25 -12.68
N ASP A 42 7.30 4.46 -12.54
CA ASP A 42 8.30 3.81 -13.40
C ASP A 42 8.30 2.28 -13.23
N TRP A 43 8.08 1.77 -12.01
CA TRP A 43 7.93 0.33 -11.79
C TRP A 43 6.70 -0.22 -12.51
N ALA A 44 5.55 0.43 -12.39
CA ALA A 44 4.32 0.01 -13.06
C ALA A 44 4.49 -0.03 -14.59
N LEU A 45 5.15 0.98 -15.17
CA LEU A 45 5.46 0.99 -16.60
C LEU A 45 6.45 -0.11 -16.99
N ALA A 46 7.42 -0.43 -16.13
CA ALA A 46 8.34 -1.54 -16.35
C ALA A 46 7.59 -2.89 -16.36
N GLU A 47 6.70 -3.12 -15.40
CA GLU A 47 5.88 -4.35 -15.34
C GLU A 47 5.01 -4.52 -16.60
N MET A 48 4.40 -3.44 -17.08
CA MET A 48 3.69 -3.47 -18.35
C MET A 48 4.62 -3.75 -19.54
N ALA A 49 5.79 -3.10 -19.61
CA ALA A 49 6.76 -3.36 -20.67
C ALA A 49 7.23 -4.81 -20.68
N ALA A 50 7.42 -5.43 -19.51
CA ALA A 50 7.76 -6.84 -19.38
C ALA A 50 6.64 -7.73 -19.94
N LYS A 51 5.37 -7.46 -19.59
CA LYS A 51 4.22 -8.23 -20.11
C LYS A 51 4.10 -8.16 -21.63
N MET A 52 4.49 -7.03 -22.23
CA MET A 52 4.49 -6.82 -23.69
C MET A 52 5.74 -7.35 -24.41
N GLY A 53 6.70 -7.96 -23.69
CA GLY A 53 7.97 -8.42 -24.28
C GLY A 53 8.95 -7.30 -24.66
N LYS A 54 8.76 -6.07 -24.17
CA LYS A 54 9.60 -4.90 -24.47
C LYS A 54 10.79 -4.81 -23.51
N LYS A 55 11.76 -5.71 -23.66
CA LYS A 55 12.90 -5.87 -22.73
C LYS A 55 13.73 -4.60 -22.53
N SER A 56 13.97 -3.81 -23.57
CA SER A 56 14.75 -2.57 -23.46
C SER A 56 14.04 -1.51 -22.62
N ASP A 57 12.72 -1.35 -22.82
CA ASP A 57 11.91 -0.42 -22.03
C ASP A 57 11.77 -0.91 -20.57
N TYR A 58 11.55 -2.21 -20.35
CA TYR A 58 11.57 -2.80 -19.00
C TYR A 58 12.86 -2.46 -18.26
N ASN A 59 14.03 -2.77 -18.85
CA ASN A 59 15.33 -2.53 -18.21
C ASN A 59 15.53 -1.04 -17.90
N TYR A 60 15.10 -0.14 -18.79
CA TYR A 60 15.24 1.31 -18.60
C TYR A 60 14.38 1.82 -17.43
N PHE A 61 13.09 1.48 -17.40
CA PHE A 61 12.18 1.95 -16.36
C PHE A 61 12.41 1.26 -15.02
N HIS A 62 12.74 -0.04 -15.02
CA HIS A 62 13.10 -0.76 -13.80
C HIS A 62 14.34 -0.17 -13.11
N LYS A 63 15.34 0.27 -13.89
CA LYS A 63 16.51 0.97 -13.35
C LYS A 63 16.14 2.29 -12.66
N ARG A 64 15.20 3.05 -13.22
CA ARG A 64 14.71 4.30 -12.61
C ARG A 64 13.94 4.02 -11.32
N ALA A 65 13.03 3.05 -11.37
CA ALA A 65 12.18 2.63 -10.26
C ALA A 65 12.92 2.12 -9.02
N THR A 66 14.19 1.71 -9.17
CA THR A 66 15.04 1.18 -8.10
C THR A 66 16.09 2.18 -7.61
N GLY A 67 16.03 3.44 -8.09
CA GLY A 67 16.98 4.51 -7.72
C GLY A 67 16.69 5.22 -6.39
N TRP A 68 15.46 5.09 -5.87
CA TRP A 68 14.99 5.75 -4.64
C TRP A 68 15.89 5.60 -3.40
N PRO A 69 16.70 4.52 -3.20
CA PRO A 69 17.57 4.43 -2.03
C PRO A 69 18.57 5.57 -1.89
N ALA A 70 18.83 6.34 -2.96
CA ALA A 70 19.67 7.54 -2.93
C ALA A 70 19.16 8.63 -1.96
N SER A 71 17.85 8.62 -1.64
CA SER A 71 17.19 9.54 -0.71
C SER A 71 16.79 8.88 0.62
N PHE A 72 17.24 7.65 0.88
CA PHE A 72 17.01 6.96 2.15
C PHE A 72 17.96 7.49 3.23
N ASN A 73 17.40 8.03 4.30
CA ASN A 73 18.16 8.42 5.49
C ASN A 73 18.27 7.21 6.44
N LYS A 74 19.49 6.72 6.64
CA LYS A 74 19.76 5.52 7.46
C LYS A 74 19.50 5.70 8.96
N GLU A 75 19.69 6.92 9.47
CA GLU A 75 19.51 7.23 10.90
C GLU A 75 18.03 7.22 11.26
N LEU A 76 17.19 7.84 10.42
CA LEU A 76 15.74 7.86 10.64
C LEU A 76 15.04 6.62 10.08
N GLY A 77 15.64 5.93 9.11
CA GLY A 77 15.01 4.83 8.38
C GLY A 77 13.82 5.28 7.54
N LEU A 78 13.87 6.47 6.94
CA LEU A 78 12.79 7.08 6.15
C LEU A 78 13.35 7.70 4.87
N ILE A 79 12.50 7.89 3.86
CA ILE A 79 12.85 8.69 2.68
C ILE A 79 12.70 10.16 3.04
N LEU A 80 13.77 10.94 2.92
CA LEU A 80 13.78 12.37 3.21
C LEU A 80 14.09 13.22 1.97
N PRO A 81 13.60 14.47 1.90
CA PRO A 81 13.91 15.36 0.79
C PRO A 81 15.39 15.72 0.82
N LYS A 82 16.06 15.50 -0.32
CA LYS A 82 17.49 15.73 -0.50
C LYS A 82 17.70 16.73 -1.63
N ARG A 83 18.53 17.75 -1.42
CA ARG A 83 18.85 18.78 -2.40
C ARG A 83 19.68 18.21 -3.55
N ALA A 84 19.80 18.96 -4.64
CA ALA A 84 20.61 18.58 -5.80
C ALA A 84 22.12 18.48 -5.47
N ASN A 85 22.60 19.21 -4.46
CA ASN A 85 23.98 19.14 -3.96
C ASN A 85 24.24 17.94 -3.02
N GLY A 86 23.22 17.13 -2.74
CA GLY A 86 23.33 15.95 -1.88
C GLY A 86 23.07 16.19 -0.39
N GLU A 87 22.84 17.43 0.04
CA GLU A 87 22.48 17.74 1.43
C GLU A 87 20.99 17.45 1.69
N TRP A 88 20.62 17.11 2.93
CA TRP A 88 19.22 17.01 3.32
C TRP A 88 18.57 18.40 3.29
N LEU A 89 17.35 18.50 2.76
CA LEU A 89 16.58 19.74 2.83
C LEU A 89 16.24 20.11 4.28
N HIS A 90 15.89 19.09 5.08
CA HIS A 90 15.78 19.07 6.53
C HIS A 90 15.86 17.60 7.01
N THR A 91 15.95 17.40 8.33
CA THR A 91 15.92 16.07 8.97
C THR A 91 14.73 15.88 9.90
N ASP A 92 13.81 16.83 9.97
CA ASP A 92 12.53 16.66 10.69
C ASP A 92 11.59 15.72 9.91
N PRO A 93 11.25 14.53 10.44
CA PRO A 93 10.40 13.57 9.73
C PRO A 93 8.90 13.91 9.74
N LEU A 94 8.47 14.89 10.54
CA LEU A 94 7.07 15.35 10.59
C LEU A 94 6.84 16.61 9.75
N SER A 95 7.90 17.26 9.29
CA SER A 95 7.79 18.38 8.37
C SER A 95 7.23 17.92 7.02
N GLY A 96 6.25 18.67 6.50
CA GLY A 96 5.70 18.45 5.16
C GLY A 96 6.52 19.06 4.02
N ASN A 97 7.62 19.76 4.31
CA ASN A 97 8.48 20.34 3.27
C ASN A 97 9.09 19.22 2.42
N GLY A 98 9.01 19.33 1.09
CA GLY A 98 9.46 18.27 0.18
C GLY A 98 8.48 17.09 0.02
N TYR A 99 7.23 17.26 0.44
CA TYR A 99 6.11 16.35 0.20
C TYR A 99 4.87 17.16 -0.25
N VAL A 100 3.85 16.48 -0.78
CA VAL A 100 2.53 17.06 -1.04
C VAL A 100 1.56 16.43 -0.05
N GLU A 101 1.01 17.27 0.85
CA GLU A 101 -0.01 16.87 1.84
C GLU A 101 0.33 15.64 2.70
N ALA A 102 1.62 15.46 2.95
CA ALA A 102 2.18 14.34 3.71
C ALA A 102 3.50 14.77 4.36
N ASN A 103 4.13 13.82 5.05
CA ASN A 103 5.49 13.92 5.57
C ASN A 103 6.22 12.58 5.36
N ALA A 104 7.42 12.45 5.93
CA ALA A 104 8.25 11.27 5.76
C ALA A 104 7.59 9.98 6.26
N TRP A 105 6.87 10.03 7.40
CA TRP A 105 6.17 8.88 7.97
C TRP A 105 5.00 8.42 7.12
N GLN A 106 4.24 9.36 6.57
CA GLN A 106 3.08 9.07 5.76
C GLN A 106 3.46 8.56 4.36
N ALA A 107 4.51 9.12 3.76
CA ALA A 107 4.86 8.82 2.37
C ALA A 107 5.77 7.58 2.20
N THR A 108 6.73 7.34 3.11
CA THR A 108 7.81 6.35 2.90
C THR A 108 7.30 4.94 2.55
N PHE A 109 6.19 4.53 3.16
CA PHE A 109 5.60 3.21 2.96
C PHE A 109 4.84 3.06 1.64
N GLY A 110 4.68 4.15 0.87
CA GLY A 110 4.20 4.16 -0.51
C GLY A 110 5.18 3.56 -1.53
N LEU A 111 6.37 3.12 -1.12
CA LEU A 111 7.26 2.26 -1.91
C LEU A 111 6.72 0.81 -2.00
N SER A 112 5.43 0.68 -2.33
CA SER A 112 4.68 -0.58 -2.32
C SER A 112 5.29 -1.65 -3.21
N HIS A 113 5.90 -1.25 -4.32
CA HIS A 113 6.57 -2.15 -5.26
C HIS A 113 7.89 -2.73 -4.73
N ASP A 114 8.48 -2.14 -3.69
CA ASP A 114 9.84 -2.44 -3.25
C ASP A 114 10.00 -2.56 -1.72
N ILE A 115 8.91 -2.97 -1.04
CA ILE A 115 8.91 -3.26 0.40
C ILE A 115 10.07 -4.17 0.85
N PRO A 116 10.47 -5.23 0.10
CA PRO A 116 11.62 -6.04 0.48
C PRO A 116 12.94 -5.26 0.57
N VAL A 117 13.17 -4.29 -0.33
CA VAL A 117 14.38 -3.44 -0.28
C VAL A 117 14.26 -2.42 0.85
N LEU A 118 13.09 -1.82 1.03
CA LEU A 118 12.82 -0.91 2.16
C LEU A 118 13.08 -1.60 3.50
N ALA A 119 12.55 -2.81 3.68
CA ALA A 119 12.78 -3.62 4.86
C ALA A 119 14.27 -3.88 5.08
N ARG A 120 15.00 -4.30 4.04
CA ARG A 120 16.45 -4.54 4.13
C ARG A 120 17.21 -3.27 4.56
N LEU A 121 16.86 -2.11 4.04
CA LEU A 121 17.51 -0.84 4.41
C LEU A 121 17.16 -0.38 5.83
N MET A 122 15.98 -0.73 6.34
CA MET A 122 15.57 -0.51 7.74
C MET A 122 16.18 -1.52 8.72
N GLY A 123 16.93 -2.52 8.24
CA GLY A 123 17.55 -3.56 9.09
C GLY A 123 16.77 -4.88 9.14
N GLY A 124 15.82 -5.09 8.23
CA GLY A 124 15.04 -6.32 8.06
C GLY A 124 13.54 -6.11 8.29
N ASN A 125 12.78 -7.17 8.04
CA ASN A 125 11.32 -7.19 8.16
C ASN A 125 10.84 -6.81 9.57
N ASP A 126 11.52 -7.29 10.61
CA ASP A 126 11.17 -6.97 12.00
C ASP A 126 11.33 -5.48 12.32
N SER A 127 12.38 -4.84 11.80
CA SER A 127 12.62 -3.41 11.98
C SER A 127 11.58 -2.56 11.26
N LEU A 128 11.24 -2.92 10.01
CA LEU A 128 10.18 -2.23 9.27
C LEU A 128 8.85 -2.34 10.02
N CYS A 129 8.45 -3.56 10.41
CA CYS A 129 7.20 -3.78 11.14
C CYS A 129 7.19 -3.04 12.48
N SER A 130 8.28 -3.04 13.24
CA SER A 130 8.32 -2.32 14.52
C SER A 130 8.20 -0.81 14.34
N LYS A 131 8.84 -0.26 13.31
CA LYS A 131 8.76 1.16 12.97
C LYS A 131 7.36 1.58 12.52
N LEU A 132 6.71 0.77 11.69
CA LEU A 132 5.35 1.02 11.22
C LEU A 132 4.33 0.85 12.34
N ASP A 133 4.46 -0.18 13.18
CA ASP A 133 3.62 -0.41 14.35
C ASP A 133 3.68 0.75 15.36
N PHE A 134 4.89 1.31 15.56
CA PHE A 134 5.06 2.55 16.32
C PHE A 134 4.25 3.70 15.71
N ALA A 135 4.35 3.91 14.39
CA ALA A 135 3.62 4.98 13.69
C ALA A 135 2.09 4.85 13.87
N PHE A 136 1.56 3.62 13.76
CA PHE A 136 0.13 3.36 14.02
C PHE A 136 -0.26 3.68 15.46
N LYS A 137 0.51 3.23 16.45
CA LYS A 137 0.24 3.55 17.87
C LYS A 137 0.22 5.04 18.17
N GLN A 138 1.06 5.84 17.49
CA GLN A 138 1.05 7.30 17.64
C GLN A 138 -0.21 7.96 17.07
N SER A 139 -0.89 7.32 16.11
CA SER A 139 -2.06 7.86 15.41
C SER A 139 -3.41 7.29 15.90
N GLU A 140 -3.38 6.33 16.82
CA GLU A 140 -4.58 5.64 17.31
C GLU A 140 -5.55 6.58 18.06
N SER A 141 -5.03 7.52 18.85
CA SER A 141 -5.85 8.49 19.58
C SER A 141 -6.46 9.58 18.69
N THR A 142 -6.04 9.64 17.43
CA THR A 142 -6.51 10.61 16.42
C THR A 142 -7.38 9.95 15.35
N ASP A 143 -7.88 8.75 15.64
CA ASP A 143 -8.69 7.91 14.74
C ASP A 143 -8.04 7.71 13.35
N PHE A 144 -6.71 7.82 13.28
CA PHE A 144 -5.91 7.81 12.06
C PHE A 144 -6.31 8.84 11.01
N VAL A 145 -7.06 9.91 11.33
CA VAL A 145 -7.50 10.92 10.35
C VAL A 145 -6.98 12.32 10.69
N TYR A 146 -6.94 12.66 11.98
CA TYR A 146 -6.51 14.01 12.42
C TYR A 146 -4.99 14.22 12.45
N GLY A 147 -4.20 13.25 11.99
CA GLY A 147 -2.77 13.38 11.74
C GLY A 147 -2.42 13.90 10.33
N TYR A 148 -3.40 14.33 9.54
CA TYR A 148 -3.23 14.80 8.16
C TYR A 148 -2.01 15.75 8.01
N GLY A 149 -1.04 15.38 7.17
CA GLY A 149 0.15 16.17 6.84
C GLY A 149 1.17 16.43 7.96
N SER A 150 0.88 16.07 9.21
CA SER A 150 1.68 16.47 10.39
C SER A 150 1.89 15.36 11.43
N GLY A 151 1.19 14.24 11.30
CA GLY A 151 1.29 13.07 12.18
C GLY A 151 2.00 11.88 11.54
N TYR A 152 1.85 10.70 12.14
CA TYR A 152 2.58 9.50 11.74
C TYR A 152 1.85 8.68 10.66
N VAL A 153 0.56 8.39 10.89
CA VAL A 153 -0.33 7.74 9.93
C VAL A 153 -1.57 8.61 9.74
N SER A 154 -2.01 8.75 8.49
CA SER A 154 -3.28 9.36 8.16
C SER A 154 -3.98 8.58 7.03
N TYR A 155 -5.23 8.21 7.28
CA TYR A 155 -6.20 7.65 6.34
C TYR A 155 -7.19 8.72 5.85
N ALA A 156 -6.99 9.98 6.24
CA ALA A 156 -7.69 11.13 5.68
C ALA A 156 -7.04 11.67 4.39
N ASN A 157 -5.94 11.06 3.92
CA ASN A 157 -5.27 11.44 2.69
C ASN A 157 -4.63 10.25 1.98
N GLN A 158 -4.46 10.35 0.66
CA GLN A 158 -4.07 9.22 -0.19
C GLN A 158 -2.68 8.61 0.14
N PRO A 159 -1.63 9.39 0.50
CA PRO A 159 -0.31 8.83 0.77
C PRO A 159 -0.27 7.78 1.87
N GLY A 160 -1.19 7.83 2.85
CA GLY A 160 -1.23 6.91 3.98
C GLY A 160 -2.24 5.76 3.86
N CYS A 161 -3.14 5.78 2.87
CA CYS A 161 -4.26 4.83 2.75
C CYS A 161 -3.85 3.35 2.61
N SER A 162 -2.59 3.07 2.27
CA SER A 162 -2.08 1.70 2.10
C SER A 162 -1.25 1.19 3.29
N ASN A 163 -0.95 2.04 4.28
CA ASN A 163 0.08 1.76 5.28
C ASN A 163 -0.18 0.50 6.11
N ALA A 164 -1.43 0.22 6.49
CA ALA A 164 -1.75 -0.97 7.30
C ALA A 164 -1.53 -2.28 6.53
N HIS A 165 -1.51 -2.24 5.20
CA HIS A 165 -1.36 -3.41 4.35
C HIS A 165 0.12 -3.84 4.16
N VAL A 166 1.06 -2.97 4.52
CA VAL A 166 2.50 -3.21 4.35
C VAL A 166 3.03 -4.34 5.24
N PHE A 167 2.45 -4.56 6.43
CA PHE A 167 2.95 -5.59 7.35
C PHE A 167 2.92 -6.99 6.74
N SER A 168 1.93 -7.31 5.91
CA SER A 168 1.83 -8.60 5.22
C SER A 168 3.02 -8.80 4.28
N HIS A 169 3.39 -7.77 3.53
CA HIS A 169 4.55 -7.78 2.61
C HIS A 169 5.90 -7.81 3.35
N ALA A 170 5.91 -7.48 4.64
CA ALA A 170 7.04 -7.68 5.55
C ALA A 170 6.91 -8.97 6.40
N GLY A 171 6.02 -9.90 6.04
CA GLY A 171 5.92 -11.23 6.67
C GLY A 171 5.22 -11.26 8.02
N LYS A 172 4.43 -10.23 8.37
CA LYS A 172 3.60 -10.17 9.57
C LYS A 172 2.12 -9.89 9.24
N PRO A 173 1.43 -10.78 8.49
CA PRO A 173 0.04 -10.56 8.09
C PRO A 173 -0.93 -10.35 9.26
N TRP A 174 -0.64 -10.92 10.44
CA TRP A 174 -1.47 -10.68 11.64
C TRP A 174 -1.45 -9.22 12.10
N LEU A 175 -0.37 -8.45 11.84
CA LEU A 175 -0.36 -7.01 12.11
C LEU A 175 -1.23 -6.25 11.11
N THR A 176 -1.23 -6.66 9.84
CA THR A 176 -2.18 -6.12 8.85
C THR A 176 -3.61 -6.37 9.30
N GLN A 177 -3.94 -7.60 9.71
CA GLN A 177 -5.29 -7.95 10.18
C GLN A 177 -5.74 -7.05 11.33
N TYR A 178 -4.88 -6.85 12.33
CA TYR A 178 -5.15 -5.98 13.48
C TYR A 178 -5.34 -4.51 13.07
N TRP A 179 -4.38 -3.93 12.36
CA TRP A 179 -4.41 -2.50 12.03
C TRP A 179 -5.47 -2.15 10.99
N VAL A 180 -5.72 -3.01 10.00
CA VAL A 180 -6.84 -2.83 9.07
C VAL A 180 -8.17 -2.80 9.82
N ARG A 181 -8.38 -3.73 10.77
CA ARG A 181 -9.61 -3.73 11.57
C ARG A 181 -9.77 -2.47 12.40
N ARG A 182 -8.68 -2.05 13.06
CA ARG A 182 -8.68 -0.86 13.93
C ARG A 182 -8.95 0.43 13.13
N VAL A 183 -8.26 0.61 12.01
CA VAL A 183 -8.46 1.76 11.11
C VAL A 183 -9.87 1.74 10.53
N LYS A 184 -10.36 0.58 10.06
CA LYS A 184 -11.71 0.47 9.49
C LYS A 184 -12.78 0.91 10.47
N GLU A 185 -12.65 0.49 11.74
CA GLU A 185 -13.56 0.89 12.81
C GLU A 185 -13.49 2.39 13.12
N GLN A 186 -12.28 2.93 13.34
CA GLN A 186 -12.11 4.30 13.83
C GLN A 186 -12.26 5.37 12.72
N ALA A 187 -11.64 5.16 11.56
CA ALA A 187 -11.62 6.16 10.49
C ALA A 187 -12.88 6.10 9.61
N TYR A 188 -13.44 4.91 9.39
CA TYR A 188 -14.48 4.67 8.40
C TYR A 188 -15.67 3.84 8.93
N GLY A 189 -15.79 3.66 10.24
CA GLY A 189 -16.83 2.84 10.86
C GLY A 189 -18.10 3.63 11.22
N ALA A 190 -18.02 4.96 11.19
CA ALA A 190 -19.17 5.80 11.51
C ALA A 190 -20.25 5.72 10.44
N VAL A 191 -21.51 5.66 10.89
CA VAL A 191 -22.71 5.61 10.03
C VAL A 191 -23.38 6.99 9.88
N THR A 192 -22.72 8.05 10.35
CA THR A 192 -23.23 9.42 10.27
C THR A 192 -22.63 10.15 9.06
N PRO A 193 -23.40 11.04 8.39
CA PRO A 193 -22.92 11.74 7.19
C PRO A 193 -21.63 12.54 7.38
N ASP A 194 -21.39 13.06 8.60
CA ASP A 194 -20.23 13.88 8.95
C ASP A 194 -18.95 13.09 9.22
N ARG A 195 -19.06 11.77 9.46
CA ARG A 195 -17.92 10.93 9.88
C ARG A 195 -17.68 9.71 8.99
N GLY A 196 -18.49 9.49 7.96
CA GLY A 196 -18.36 8.33 7.05
C GLY A 196 -16.97 8.20 6.40
N TYR A 197 -16.27 9.33 6.22
CA TYR A 197 -14.90 9.40 5.70
C TYR A 197 -13.95 10.13 6.68
N GLY A 198 -14.17 9.95 7.99
CA GLY A 198 -13.35 10.60 9.02
C GLY A 198 -13.53 12.11 9.14
N GLY A 199 -14.55 12.69 8.49
CA GLY A 199 -14.78 14.13 8.43
C GLY A 199 -13.90 14.88 7.42
N HIS A 200 -13.33 14.16 6.45
CA HIS A 200 -12.49 14.70 5.38
C HIS A 200 -13.11 14.48 3.98
N ASP A 201 -12.46 14.99 2.93
CA ASP A 201 -12.92 14.83 1.54
C ASP A 201 -12.90 13.35 1.12
N GLU A 202 -13.81 12.98 0.22
CA GLU A 202 -13.93 11.62 -0.31
C GLU A 202 -12.99 11.38 -1.51
N ASP A 203 -12.44 12.45 -2.09
CA ASP A 203 -11.45 12.41 -3.17
C ASP A 203 -11.85 11.47 -4.32
N GLN A 204 -13.02 11.76 -4.90
CA GLN A 204 -13.51 11.11 -6.12
C GLN A 204 -13.64 9.57 -6.02
N GLY A 205 -13.89 9.05 -4.81
CA GLY A 205 -14.11 7.63 -4.54
C GLY A 205 -12.92 6.92 -3.88
N GLN A 206 -11.83 7.64 -3.60
CA GLN A 206 -10.63 7.07 -2.99
C GLN A 206 -10.92 6.53 -1.58
N MET A 207 -11.50 7.33 -0.68
CA MET A 207 -11.68 6.91 0.73
C MET A 207 -12.79 5.85 0.85
N GLY A 208 -13.89 5.99 0.13
CA GLY A 208 -14.94 4.99 0.01
C GLY A 208 -14.46 3.68 -0.62
N GLY A 209 -13.58 3.74 -1.63
CA GLY A 209 -12.95 2.57 -2.23
C GLY A 209 -12.06 1.83 -1.23
N VAL A 210 -11.18 2.53 -0.52
CA VAL A 210 -10.32 1.97 0.54
C VAL A 210 -11.17 1.36 1.65
N SER A 211 -12.17 2.09 2.13
CA SER A 211 -13.12 1.64 3.16
C SER A 211 -13.84 0.35 2.76
N SER A 212 -14.27 0.23 1.50
CA SER A 212 -14.94 -0.95 0.96
C SER A 212 -13.98 -2.15 0.88
N LEU A 213 -12.76 -1.94 0.37
CA LEU A 213 -11.72 -2.98 0.29
C LEU A 213 -11.36 -3.53 1.68
N MET A 214 -11.14 -2.64 2.65
CA MET A 214 -10.89 -3.01 4.04
C MET A 214 -12.06 -3.80 4.64
N ALA A 215 -13.31 -3.39 4.36
CA ALA A 215 -14.49 -4.07 4.88
C ALA A 215 -14.65 -5.50 4.33
N ILE A 216 -14.39 -5.70 3.04
CA ILE A 216 -14.50 -7.04 2.43
C ILE A 216 -13.28 -7.93 2.70
N GLY A 217 -12.23 -7.38 3.32
CA GLY A 217 -11.03 -8.14 3.70
C GLY A 217 -10.05 -8.37 2.55
N LEU A 218 -10.06 -7.53 1.51
CA LEU A 218 -9.15 -7.61 0.36
C LEU A 218 -8.43 -6.28 0.14
N PHE A 219 -7.20 -6.32 -0.37
CA PHE A 219 -6.47 -5.12 -0.81
C PHE A 219 -5.49 -5.45 -1.93
N ALA A 220 -4.98 -4.46 -2.66
CA ALA A 220 -3.87 -4.62 -3.58
C ALA A 220 -2.86 -3.50 -3.34
N LEU A 221 -1.78 -3.80 -2.61
CA LEU A 221 -0.80 -2.78 -2.19
C LEU A 221 -0.19 -2.01 -3.37
N ASP A 222 -0.05 -2.65 -4.52
CA ASP A 222 0.50 -2.10 -5.76
C ASP A 222 -0.58 -1.60 -6.75
N GLY A 223 -1.83 -1.48 -6.30
CA GLY A 223 -2.96 -1.08 -7.14
C GLY A 223 -3.25 -2.04 -8.31
N GLY A 224 -2.75 -3.27 -8.28
CA GLY A 224 -2.89 -4.23 -9.39
C GLY A 224 -1.94 -3.97 -10.56
N SER A 225 -0.90 -3.16 -10.37
CA SER A 225 0.03 -2.75 -11.44
C SER A 225 1.09 -3.81 -11.77
N SER A 226 1.27 -4.82 -10.91
CA SER A 226 2.16 -5.95 -11.19
C SER A 226 1.74 -6.69 -12.47
N ARG A 227 2.71 -7.26 -13.21
CA ARG A 227 2.43 -8.09 -14.38
C ARG A 227 1.62 -9.36 -14.06
N ASP A 228 1.64 -9.76 -12.78
CA ASP A 228 0.94 -10.90 -12.19
C ASP A 228 0.14 -10.40 -10.96
N PRO A 229 -0.99 -9.69 -11.17
CA PRO A 229 -1.73 -9.03 -10.09
C PRO A 229 -2.22 -10.00 -9.01
N GLN A 230 -2.23 -9.54 -7.77
CA GLN A 230 -2.67 -10.31 -6.60
C GLN A 230 -3.49 -9.45 -5.63
N TYR A 231 -4.32 -10.10 -4.83
CA TYR A 231 -5.08 -9.49 -3.76
C TYR A 231 -4.60 -10.01 -2.40
N ASP A 232 -4.26 -9.10 -1.49
CA ASP A 232 -3.94 -9.38 -0.10
C ASP A 232 -5.21 -9.69 0.68
N ILE A 233 -5.23 -10.81 1.39
CA ILE A 233 -6.24 -11.20 2.37
C ILE A 233 -5.92 -10.49 3.69
N THR A 234 -6.89 -9.76 4.21
CA THR A 234 -6.78 -8.98 5.44
C THR A 234 -7.76 -9.46 6.51
N SER A 235 -8.62 -8.61 7.05
CA SER A 235 -9.59 -8.97 8.11
C SER A 235 -10.99 -8.43 7.76
N PRO A 236 -11.86 -9.23 7.12
CA PRO A 236 -13.19 -8.81 6.65
C PRO A 236 -14.18 -8.55 7.80
N VAL A 237 -15.05 -7.54 7.70
CA VAL A 237 -16.04 -7.17 8.74
C VAL A 237 -17.33 -7.98 8.67
N PHE A 238 -17.59 -8.62 7.53
CA PHE A 238 -18.82 -9.38 7.29
C PHE A 238 -18.62 -10.89 7.47
N ASP A 239 -19.70 -11.57 7.83
CA ASP A 239 -19.72 -13.05 7.88
C ASP A 239 -19.64 -13.66 6.48
N GLU A 240 -20.29 -13.03 5.50
CA GLU A 240 -20.23 -13.44 4.10
C GLU A 240 -20.20 -12.22 3.17
N VAL A 241 -19.31 -12.27 2.18
CA VAL A 241 -19.24 -11.32 1.06
C VAL A 241 -19.39 -12.12 -0.23
N THR A 242 -20.32 -11.71 -1.10
CA THR A 242 -20.43 -12.25 -2.46
C THR A 242 -20.07 -11.15 -3.46
N ILE A 243 -19.02 -11.38 -4.25
CA ILE A 243 -18.57 -10.50 -5.33
C ILE A 243 -19.06 -11.10 -6.64
N SER A 244 -19.97 -10.40 -7.32
CA SER A 244 -20.39 -10.74 -8.68
C SER A 244 -19.29 -10.35 -9.67
N LEU A 245 -18.84 -11.30 -10.48
CA LEU A 245 -17.81 -11.08 -11.49
C LEU A 245 -18.49 -10.82 -12.83
N ASP A 246 -17.90 -9.92 -13.62
CA ASP A 246 -18.38 -9.62 -14.97
C ASP A 246 -18.06 -10.78 -15.92
N THR A 247 -19.10 -11.41 -16.44
CA THR A 247 -19.00 -12.58 -17.32
C THR A 247 -18.47 -12.26 -18.71
N ASP A 248 -18.41 -10.98 -19.09
CA ASP A 248 -17.80 -10.57 -20.37
C ASP A 248 -16.27 -10.67 -20.30
N TYR A 249 -15.69 -10.55 -19.09
CA TYR A 249 -14.24 -10.59 -18.86
C TYR A 249 -13.77 -11.86 -18.15
N TYR A 250 -14.63 -12.48 -17.35
CA TYR A 250 -14.24 -13.55 -16.43
C TYR A 250 -15.11 -14.80 -16.58
N LYS A 251 -14.49 -15.97 -16.42
CA LYS A 251 -15.20 -17.26 -16.47
C LYS A 251 -16.03 -17.52 -15.22
N GLY A 252 -15.52 -17.07 -14.07
CA GLY A 252 -16.24 -17.14 -12.80
C GLY A 252 -17.44 -16.20 -12.80
N LYS A 253 -18.56 -16.63 -12.22
CA LYS A 253 -19.74 -15.77 -12.01
C LYS A 253 -19.66 -15.02 -10.69
N THR A 254 -19.10 -15.65 -9.67
CA THR A 254 -19.04 -15.11 -8.31
C THR A 254 -17.79 -15.58 -7.59
N PHE A 255 -17.17 -14.70 -6.83
CA PHE A 255 -16.19 -15.04 -5.79
C PHE A 255 -16.78 -14.73 -4.42
N LYS A 256 -16.74 -15.69 -3.50
CA LYS A 256 -17.30 -15.55 -2.16
C LYS A 256 -16.21 -15.57 -1.11
N ILE A 257 -16.35 -14.72 -0.09
CA ILE A 257 -15.54 -14.76 1.13
C ILE A 257 -16.49 -15.08 2.26
N LYS A 258 -16.25 -16.19 2.96
CA LYS A 258 -17.03 -16.61 4.11
C LYS A 258 -16.13 -16.71 5.32
N THR A 259 -16.57 -16.16 6.44
CA THR A 259 -15.85 -16.23 7.69
C THR A 259 -16.57 -17.11 8.70
N TYR A 260 -15.81 -17.67 9.63
CA TYR A 260 -16.31 -18.43 10.77
C TYR A 260 -15.77 -17.80 12.05
N ASN A 261 -16.67 -17.59 13.03
CA ASN A 261 -16.38 -16.92 14.30
C ASN A 261 -15.89 -15.47 14.14
N ASN A 262 -16.30 -14.74 13.10
CA ASN A 262 -15.95 -13.33 12.96
C ASN A 262 -16.65 -12.49 14.02
N SER A 263 -15.94 -11.53 14.60
CA SER A 263 -16.49 -10.58 15.56
C SER A 263 -15.56 -9.37 15.67
N ALA A 264 -15.93 -8.39 16.49
CA ALA A 264 -15.03 -7.28 16.81
C ALA A 264 -13.74 -7.76 17.50
N ALA A 265 -13.82 -8.81 18.33
CA ALA A 265 -12.66 -9.39 19.00
C ALA A 265 -11.87 -10.35 18.08
N ASN A 266 -12.57 -11.13 17.28
CA ASN A 266 -11.98 -12.18 16.44
C ASN A 266 -11.55 -11.62 15.08
N CYS A 267 -10.46 -10.84 15.07
CA CYS A 267 -9.94 -10.21 13.86
C CYS A 267 -8.82 -10.99 13.15
N TYR A 268 -8.29 -12.05 13.77
CA TYR A 268 -7.13 -12.78 13.24
C TYR A 268 -7.52 -14.04 12.49
N ILE A 269 -6.97 -14.24 11.30
CA ILE A 269 -7.16 -15.48 10.53
C ILE A 269 -6.32 -16.59 11.16
N GLN A 270 -6.99 -17.65 11.60
CA GLN A 270 -6.38 -18.86 12.16
C GLN A 270 -6.02 -19.86 11.07
N CYS A 271 -6.91 -20.04 10.10
CA CYS A 271 -6.65 -20.83 8.90
C CYS A 271 -7.59 -20.39 7.77
N ALA A 272 -7.27 -20.81 6.54
CA ALA A 272 -8.10 -20.54 5.38
C ALA A 272 -8.24 -21.78 4.49
N ARG A 273 -9.34 -21.83 3.74
CA ARG A 273 -9.50 -22.73 2.61
C ARG A 273 -9.88 -21.94 1.37
N LEU A 274 -9.32 -22.33 0.23
CA LEU A 274 -9.69 -21.80 -1.06
C LEU A 274 -10.21 -22.94 -1.92
N ASN A 275 -11.49 -22.87 -2.30
CA ASN A 275 -12.19 -23.90 -3.06
C ASN A 275 -12.05 -25.30 -2.43
N GLY A 276 -12.24 -25.36 -1.11
CA GLY A 276 -12.18 -26.59 -0.30
C GLY A 276 -10.78 -27.12 0.02
N LYS A 277 -9.72 -26.50 -0.51
CA LYS A 277 -8.32 -26.89 -0.23
C LYS A 277 -7.71 -25.98 0.83
N GLU A 278 -6.84 -26.54 1.68
CA GLU A 278 -6.06 -25.74 2.62
C GLU A 278 -5.31 -24.61 1.91
N TYR A 279 -5.37 -23.42 2.50
CA TYR A 279 -4.79 -22.22 1.93
C TYR A 279 -3.98 -21.46 2.98
N ASN A 280 -2.67 -21.43 2.79
CA ASN A 280 -1.73 -20.78 3.70
C ASN A 280 -0.89 -19.72 2.99
N SER A 281 -1.57 -18.76 2.38
CA SER A 281 -0.98 -17.58 1.75
C SER A 281 -1.86 -16.39 2.10
N PHE A 282 -1.25 -15.21 2.29
CA PHE A 282 -2.02 -13.97 2.41
C PHE A 282 -2.38 -13.38 1.04
N ARG A 283 -1.98 -13.97 -0.09
CA ARG A 283 -2.17 -13.40 -1.44
C ARG A 283 -2.88 -14.33 -2.40
N ILE A 284 -3.99 -13.86 -2.96
CA ILE A 284 -4.78 -14.55 -4.00
C ILE A 284 -4.38 -13.99 -5.37
N PRO A 285 -3.83 -14.81 -6.28
CA PRO A 285 -3.60 -14.38 -7.66
C PRO A 285 -4.91 -13.98 -8.35
N HIS A 286 -4.89 -12.90 -9.13
CA HIS A 286 -6.09 -12.43 -9.85
C HIS A 286 -6.71 -13.53 -10.73
N ALA A 287 -5.90 -14.35 -11.40
CA ALA A 287 -6.37 -15.47 -12.21
C ALA A 287 -7.23 -16.47 -11.40
N VAL A 288 -6.85 -16.75 -10.14
CA VAL A 288 -7.60 -17.64 -9.25
C VAL A 288 -8.87 -16.96 -8.76
N PHE A 289 -8.81 -15.66 -8.44
CA PHE A 289 -9.97 -14.87 -8.05
C PHE A 289 -11.01 -14.79 -9.18
N SER A 290 -10.57 -14.55 -10.42
CA SER A 290 -11.42 -14.38 -11.60
C SER A 290 -12.09 -15.67 -12.10
N ASP A 291 -11.57 -16.83 -11.69
CA ASP A 291 -12.26 -18.10 -11.93
C ASP A 291 -13.48 -18.29 -10.99
N GLY A 292 -13.68 -17.36 -10.05
CA GLY A 292 -14.69 -17.43 -9.02
C GLY A 292 -14.37 -18.45 -7.95
N GLY A 293 -15.32 -18.70 -7.06
CA GLY A 293 -15.21 -19.73 -6.03
C GLY A 293 -15.48 -19.22 -4.62
N LEU A 294 -14.86 -19.87 -3.64
CA LEU A 294 -15.09 -19.65 -2.22
C LEU A 294 -13.76 -19.63 -1.45
N LEU A 295 -13.49 -18.50 -0.80
CA LEU A 295 -12.51 -18.35 0.27
C LEU A 295 -13.21 -18.47 1.62
N GLU A 296 -12.80 -19.44 2.42
CA GLU A 296 -13.27 -19.64 3.79
C GLU A 296 -12.17 -19.24 4.78
N LEU A 297 -12.52 -18.44 5.78
CA LEU A 297 -11.60 -17.93 6.81
C LEU A 297 -12.11 -18.28 8.21
N TRP A 298 -11.29 -18.94 9.02
CA TRP A 298 -11.61 -19.17 10.43
C TRP A 298 -10.94 -18.10 11.27
N MET A 299 -11.74 -17.31 11.98
CA MET A 299 -11.27 -16.15 12.74
C MET A 299 -11.04 -16.51 14.21
N GLY A 300 -10.16 -15.76 14.87
CA GLY A 300 -9.84 -15.89 16.29
C GLY A 300 -9.36 -14.57 16.90
N ASP A 301 -9.30 -14.52 18.23
CA ASP A 301 -8.95 -13.35 19.04
C ASP A 301 -7.44 -13.18 19.27
N THR A 302 -6.65 -14.19 18.93
CA THR A 302 -5.19 -14.21 19.08
C THR A 302 -4.50 -14.42 17.73
N PRO A 303 -3.33 -13.79 17.50
CA PRO A 303 -2.66 -13.87 16.21
C PRO A 303 -2.08 -15.26 15.95
N ASN A 304 -2.45 -15.89 14.83
CA ASN A 304 -1.73 -17.04 14.31
C ASN A 304 -0.51 -16.58 13.49
N LYS A 305 0.67 -16.58 14.12
CA LYS A 305 1.93 -16.17 13.48
C LYS A 305 2.47 -17.17 12.44
N ALA A 306 1.86 -18.35 12.31
CA ALA A 306 2.24 -19.37 11.34
C ALA A 306 1.42 -19.29 10.03
N TRP A 307 0.30 -18.56 10.02
CA TRP A 307 -0.56 -18.42 8.86
C TRP A 307 -0.13 -17.26 7.95
N GLY A 308 -0.40 -17.40 6.65
CA GLY A 308 -0.28 -16.31 5.66
C GLY A 308 1.17 -15.97 5.33
N LYS A 309 2.02 -16.99 5.19
CA LYS A 309 3.41 -16.81 4.76
C LYS A 309 3.52 -16.52 3.26
#